data_AF-A0A2E8RI28-F1
#
_entry.id   AF-A0A2E8RI28-F1
#
_cell.length_a   1.000
_cell.length_b   1.000
_cell.length_c   1.000
_cell.angle_alpha   90.00
_cell.angle_beta   90.00
_cell.angle_gamma   90.00
#
_symmetry.space_group_name_H-M   'P 1'
#
loop_
_entity.id
_entity.type
_entity.pdbx_description
1 polymer ?
#
loop_
_entity_poly.entity_id
_entity_poly.type
_entity_poly.pdbx_seq_one_letter_code
_entity_poly.pdbx_strand_id
1 'polypeptide(L)'
;MSKTVKHPMGFYIKDVEIEDKVPLDCPVCSLSMRDQQDIMAYTSYGCCSECKLVWVDSNLDRWKNGWRPSEEKISKYRENLLSRPSYLVN
;
A
#
# COMPACT_ATOMS: atom_id res chain seq x y z
N MET A 1 22.14 13.31 -4.72
CA MET A 1 23.46 12.99 -5.32
C MET A 1 23.95 11.73 -4.62
N SER A 2 23.77 10.54 -5.20
CA SER A 2 24.07 9.27 -4.51
C SER A 2 25.57 9.15 -4.23
N LYS A 3 25.94 8.87 -2.97
CA LYS A 3 27.33 8.60 -2.59
C LYS A 3 27.64 7.11 -2.82
N THR A 4 28.84 6.84 -3.32
CA THR A 4 29.36 5.47 -3.48
C THR A 4 30.55 5.27 -2.54
N VAL A 5 30.50 4.26 -1.68
CA VAL A 5 31.53 3.95 -0.68
C VAL A 5 32.23 2.65 -1.07
N LYS A 6 33.57 2.65 -1.04
CA LYS A 6 34.38 1.44 -1.29
C LYS A 6 34.50 0.60 -0.02
N HIS A 7 34.09 -0.67 -0.07
CA HIS A 7 34.21 -1.60 1.04
C HIS A 7 35.61 -2.25 1.07
N PRO A 8 36.18 -2.55 2.27
CA PRO A 8 37.50 -3.18 2.40
C PRO A 8 37.67 -4.52 1.66
N MET A 9 36.56 -5.25 1.43
CA MET A 9 36.57 -6.52 0.67
C MET A 9 36.50 -6.33 -0.86
N GLY A 10 36.64 -5.09 -1.36
CA GLY A 10 36.79 -4.82 -2.79
C GLY A 10 35.50 -4.57 -3.58
N PHE A 11 34.34 -4.54 -2.93
CA PHE A 11 33.07 -4.15 -3.57
C PHE A 11 32.68 -2.70 -3.24
N TYR A 12 31.71 -2.15 -3.99
CA TYR A 12 31.22 -0.78 -3.82
C TYR A 12 29.77 -0.79 -3.33
N ILE A 13 29.47 0.03 -2.32
CA ILE A 13 28.12 0.25 -1.81
C ILE A 13 27.63 1.58 -2.39
N LYS A 14 26.51 1.53 -3.12
CA LYS A 14 25.83 2.74 -3.60
C LYS A 14 24.70 3.06 -2.63
N ASP A 15 24.75 4.22 -2.00
CA ASP A 15 23.60 4.73 -1.26
C ASP A 15 22.50 5.07 -2.26
N VAL A 16 21.44 4.28 -2.26
CA VAL A 16 20.26 4.53 -3.09
C VAL A 16 19.31 5.39 -2.27
N GLU A 17 19.06 6.62 -2.74
CA GLU A 17 17.92 7.40 -2.30
C GLU A 17 16.67 6.66 -2.79
N ILE A 18 15.91 6.05 -1.86
CA ILE A 18 14.73 5.26 -2.21
C ILE A 18 13.57 6.24 -2.38
N GLU A 19 13.33 6.64 -3.62
CA GLU A 19 12.10 7.36 -3.99
C GLU A 19 10.92 6.38 -3.96
N ASP A 20 9.87 6.76 -3.22
CA ASP A 20 8.58 6.08 -3.07
C ASP A 20 8.60 4.64 -2.51
N LYS A 21 8.89 4.52 -1.20
CA LYS A 21 8.65 3.26 -0.47
C LYS A 21 7.15 3.00 -0.33
N VAL A 22 6.74 1.77 -0.62
CA VAL A 22 5.43 1.25 -0.21
C VAL A 22 5.39 1.23 1.33
N PRO A 23 4.37 1.83 1.96
CA PRO A 23 4.24 1.85 3.41
C PRO A 23 3.91 0.45 3.93
N LEU A 24 4.26 0.18 5.19
CA LEU A 24 3.89 -1.08 5.85
C LEU A 24 2.38 -1.25 5.98
N ASP A 25 1.69 -0.15 6.29
CA ASP A 25 0.23 -0.13 6.43
C ASP A 25 -0.41 0.73 5.34
N CYS A 26 -1.57 0.28 4.85
CA CYS A 26 -2.36 1.00 3.86
C CYS A 26 -2.77 2.39 4.39
N PRO A 27 -2.51 3.48 3.65
CA PRO A 27 -2.89 4.83 4.10
C PRO A 27 -4.41 5.07 4.20
N VAL A 28 -5.22 4.15 3.67
CA VAL A 28 -6.69 4.26 3.66
C VAL A 28 -7.30 3.45 4.79
N CYS A 29 -6.99 2.15 4.87
CA CYS A 29 -7.59 1.28 5.88
C CYS A 29 -6.68 0.95 7.06
N SER A 30 -5.44 1.42 7.09
CA SER A 30 -4.47 1.15 8.17
C SER A 30 -4.22 -0.34 8.44
N LEU A 31 -4.55 -1.22 7.49
CA LEU A 31 -4.20 -2.63 7.53
C LEU A 31 -2.87 -2.84 6.80
N SER A 32 -2.09 -3.80 7.27
CA SER A 32 -0.77 -4.08 6.71
C SER A 32 -0.84 -4.57 5.27
N MET A 33 0.10 -4.09 4.45
CA MET A 33 0.33 -4.55 3.09
C MET A 33 0.98 -5.94 3.14
N ARG A 34 0.34 -6.96 2.55
CA ARG A 34 0.71 -8.37 2.75
C ARG A 34 1.34 -9.03 1.53
N ASP A 35 0.98 -8.59 0.33
CA ASP A 35 1.34 -9.29 -0.89
C ASP A 35 1.74 -8.34 -2.04
N GLN A 36 2.04 -8.94 -3.19
CA GLN A 36 2.38 -8.18 -4.40
C GLN A 36 1.19 -7.37 -4.94
N GLN A 37 -0.05 -7.80 -4.72
CA GLN A 37 -1.23 -7.07 -5.19
C GLN A 37 -1.38 -5.75 -4.43
N ASP A 38 -1.09 -5.74 -3.13
CA ASP A 38 -1.04 -4.53 -2.33
C ASP A 38 0.00 -3.54 -2.85
N ILE A 39 1.20 -4.02 -3.20
CA ILE A 39 2.26 -3.20 -3.79
C ILE A 39 1.82 -2.61 -5.13
N MET A 40 1.24 -3.42 -6.01
CA MET A 40 0.77 -2.98 -7.33
C MET A 40 -0.38 -1.97 -7.21
N ALA A 41 -1.32 -2.22 -6.30
CA ALA A 41 -2.43 -1.32 -6.01
C ALA A 41 -1.94 0.01 -5.42
N TYR A 42 -0.95 -0.04 -4.51
CA TYR A 42 -0.37 1.17 -3.93
C TYR A 42 0.34 2.00 -4.99
N THR A 43 1.16 1.36 -5.82
CA THR A 43 1.88 2.03 -6.92
C THR A 43 0.92 2.72 -7.90
N SER A 44 -0.26 2.13 -8.12
CA SER A 44 -1.23 2.64 -9.11
C SER A 44 -2.24 3.63 -8.52
N TYR A 45 -2.64 3.44 -7.25
CA TYR A 45 -3.80 4.12 -6.64
C TYR A 45 -3.56 4.67 -5.24
N GLY A 46 -2.40 4.39 -4.62
CA GLY A 46 -2.04 4.86 -3.29
C GLY A 46 -2.74 4.11 -2.14
N CYS A 47 -3.25 2.91 -2.36
CA CYS A 47 -3.90 2.08 -1.33
C CYS A 47 -3.64 0.58 -1.54
N CYS A 48 -3.96 -0.26 -0.55
CA CYS A 48 -3.91 -1.71 -0.69
C CYS A 48 -4.91 -2.25 -1.72
N SER A 49 -4.77 -3.53 -2.06
CA SER A 49 -5.61 -4.25 -3.03
C SER A 49 -7.08 -4.34 -2.60
N GLU A 50 -7.35 -4.60 -1.31
CA GLU A 50 -8.73 -4.62 -0.78
C GLU A 50 -9.40 -3.24 -0.89
N CYS A 51 -8.68 -2.17 -0.57
CA CYS A 51 -9.19 -0.81 -0.73
C CYS A 51 -9.41 -0.44 -2.20
N LYS A 52 -8.54 -0.91 -3.10
CA LYS A 52 -8.72 -0.74 -4.53
C LYS A 52 -10.04 -1.39 -4.97
N LEU A 53 -10.24 -2.65 -4.62
CA LEU A 53 -11.43 -3.41 -5.01
C LEU A 53 -12.72 -2.75 -4.52
N VAL A 54 -12.76 -2.33 -3.25
CA VAL A 54 -13.99 -1.82 -2.63
C VAL A 54 -14.26 -0.35 -2.95
N TRP A 55 -13.23 0.49 -2.95
CA TRP A 55 -13.40 1.94 -3.04
C TRP A 55 -13.01 2.49 -4.41
N VAL A 56 -11.89 2.05 -4.98
CA VAL A 56 -11.33 2.62 -6.22
C VAL A 56 -12.11 2.13 -7.44
N ASP A 57 -12.28 0.82 -7.60
CA ASP A 57 -12.81 0.23 -8.84
C ASP A 57 -14.22 0.73 -9.16
N SER A 58 -15.04 0.99 -8.12
CA SER A 58 -16.40 1.54 -8.28
C SER A 58 -16.47 3.08 -8.33
N ASN A 59 -15.40 3.79 -7.97
CA ASN A 59 -15.36 5.25 -7.87
C ASN A 59 -14.12 5.86 -8.53
N LEU A 60 -13.60 5.24 -9.59
CA LEU A 60 -12.28 5.56 -10.15
C LEU A 60 -12.10 7.05 -10.46
N ASP A 61 -13.09 7.67 -11.11
CA ASP A 61 -13.03 9.10 -11.44
C ASP A 61 -13.04 9.97 -10.18
N ARG A 62 -13.88 9.65 -9.19
CA ARG A 62 -13.90 10.38 -7.92
C ARG A 62 -12.59 10.21 -7.15
N TRP A 63 -12.01 9.01 -7.18
CA TRP A 63 -10.73 8.71 -6.53
C TRP A 63 -9.59 9.52 -7.13
N LYS A 64 -9.53 9.60 -8.47
CA LYS A 64 -8.58 10.45 -9.21
C LYS A 64 -8.77 11.93 -8.89
N ASN A 65 -9.99 12.36 -8.60
CA ASN A 65 -10.31 13.71 -8.12
C ASN A 65 -10.13 13.90 -6.60
N GLY A 66 -9.47 12.97 -5.91
CA GLY A 66 -9.11 13.10 -4.49
C GLY A 66 -10.16 12.61 -3.48
N TRP A 67 -11.29 12.06 -3.92
CA TRP A 67 -12.28 11.49 -3.01
C TRP A 67 -11.72 10.25 -2.28
N ARG A 68 -12.04 10.13 -0.98
CA ARG A 68 -11.74 8.97 -0.13
C ARG A 68 -12.96 8.59 0.71
N PRO A 69 -13.11 7.31 1.13
CA PRO A 69 -14.20 6.90 2.02
C PRO A 69 -14.10 7.59 3.39
N SER A 70 -15.23 7.71 4.08
CA SER A 70 -15.27 8.23 5.46
C SER A 70 -14.73 7.21 6.46
N GLU A 71 -14.20 7.67 7.60
CA GLU A 71 -13.67 6.78 8.63
C GLU A 71 -14.70 5.76 9.12
N GLU A 72 -15.97 6.14 9.22
CA GLU A 72 -17.06 5.22 9.59
C GLU A 72 -17.18 4.03 8.61
N LYS A 73 -17.13 4.31 7.29
CA LYS A 73 -17.16 3.26 6.26
C LYS A 73 -15.94 2.37 6.33
N ILE A 74 -14.77 2.95 6.60
CA ILE A 74 -13.52 2.22 6.70
C ILE A 74 -13.54 1.32 7.94
N SER A 75 -13.93 1.83 9.11
CA SER A 75 -14.02 1.06 10.35
C SER A 75 -14.96 -0.14 10.20
N LYS A 76 -16.16 0.07 9.67
CA LYS A 76 -17.12 -1.00 9.43
C LYS A 76 -16.58 -2.07 8.49
N TYR A 77 -15.81 -1.67 7.47
CA TYR A 77 -15.18 -2.61 6.55
C TYR A 77 -14.03 -3.37 7.22
N ARG A 78 -13.20 -2.72 8.03
CA ARG A 78 -12.14 -3.39 8.82
C ARG A 78 -12.73 -4.46 9.74
N GLU A 79 -13.80 -4.15 10.45
CA GLU A 79 -14.51 -5.12 11.30
C GLU A 79 -14.99 -6.33 10.49
N ASN A 80 -15.53 -6.10 9.29
CA ASN A 80 -15.92 -7.19 8.41
C ASN A 80 -14.72 -8.05 8.00
N LEU A 81 -13.58 -7.44 7.65
CA LEU A 81 -12.36 -8.18 7.30
C LEU A 81 -11.84 -9.03 8.46
N LEU A 82 -11.83 -8.49 9.67
CA LEU A 82 -11.39 -9.23 10.87
C LEU A 82 -12.34 -10.39 11.22
N SER A 83 -13.61 -10.32 10.80
CA SER A 83 -14.56 -11.42 10.97
C SER A 83 -14.42 -12.55 9.95
N ARG A 84 -13.64 -12.35 8.87
CA ARG A 84 -13.47 -13.36 7.82
C ARG A 84 -12.58 -14.50 8.33
N PRO A 85 -12.92 -15.76 8.05
CA PRO A 85 -12.03 -16.89 8.29
C PRO A 85 -10.68 -16.67 7.59
N SER A 86 -9.58 -17.03 8.26
CA SER A 86 -8.21 -16.75 7.80
C SER A 86 -7.89 -17.25 6.38
N TYR A 87 -8.51 -18.34 5.95
CA TYR A 87 -8.33 -18.91 4.60
C TYR A 87 -9.06 -18.13 3.48
N LEU A 88 -9.89 -17.14 3.83
CA LEU A 88 -10.56 -16.24 2.87
C LEU A 88 -9.92 -14.85 2.82
N VAL A 89 -8.92 -14.60 3.66
CA VAL A 89 -8.17 -13.35 3.69
C VAL A 89 -6.96 -13.55 2.78
N ASN A 90 -7.13 -13.29 1.48
CA ASN A 90 -6.00 -13.10 0.56
C ASN A 90 -5.24 -11.87 1.01
#